data_AF-A0AA38LEG5-F1
#
_entry.id   AF-A0AA38LEG5-F1
#
_cell.length_a   1.000
_cell.length_b   1.000
_cell.length_c   1.000
_cell.angle_alpha   90.00
_cell.angle_beta   90.00
_cell.angle_gamma   90.00
#
_symmetry.space_group_name_H-M   'P 1'
#
loop_
_entity.id
_entity.type
_entity.pdbx_description
1 polymer ?
#
loop_
_entity_poly.entity_id
_entity_poly.type
_entity_poly.pdbx_seq_one_letter_code
_entity_poly.pdbx_strand_id
1 'polypeptide(L)'
;SKLLRHDEVDVRLMVITCISEVKMITTPSLPYNDTTMEEIFELMIGSFQKLWDITNPYFGKRVKILENRAKVRSCIPMLDLDCDDLIFHIFEVLFVVIHDDHSKNIRVVMQTVMSLVLNEHEAPPQHLLSILEEGMRQEASCITHMLAKGVVDQCSNKLKTYMAAKSPMKEEGSCLQ
;
A
#
# COMPACT_ATOMS: atom_id res chain seq x y z
N SER A 1 2.41 -8.67 -25.80
CA SER A 1 3.81 -9.11 -25.86
C SER A 1 3.95 -10.44 -25.12
N LYS A 2 4.88 -11.32 -25.53
CA LYS A 2 5.08 -12.67 -24.93
C LYS A 2 5.46 -12.60 -23.43
N LEU A 3 6.08 -11.50 -23.02
CA LEU A 3 6.53 -11.25 -21.64
C LEU A 3 5.38 -10.89 -20.67
N LEU A 4 4.30 -10.27 -21.15
CA LEU A 4 3.10 -10.00 -20.34
C LEU A 4 2.29 -11.27 -20.03
N ARG A 5 2.58 -12.39 -20.71
CA ARG A 5 1.94 -13.70 -20.52
C ARG A 5 2.92 -14.76 -20.03
N HIS A 6 4.05 -14.35 -19.46
CA HIS A 6 5.07 -15.25 -18.94
C HIS A 6 4.54 -16.01 -17.71
N ASP A 7 4.86 -17.28 -17.50
CA ASP A 7 4.29 -18.08 -16.38
C ASP A 7 4.69 -17.54 -15.01
N GLU A 8 5.92 -17.04 -14.89
CA GLU A 8 6.41 -16.41 -13.67
C GLU A 8 5.78 -15.02 -13.47
N VAL A 9 4.98 -14.90 -12.41
CA VAL A 9 4.33 -13.64 -11.97
C VAL A 9 5.34 -12.50 -11.88
N ASP A 10 6.55 -12.79 -11.40
CA ASP A 10 7.56 -11.77 -11.12
C ASP A 10 8.17 -11.19 -12.41
N VAL A 11 8.24 -11.99 -13.49
CA VAL A 11 8.63 -11.51 -14.82
C VAL A 11 7.52 -10.64 -15.42
N ARG A 12 6.26 -11.05 -15.32
CA ARG A 12 5.13 -10.23 -15.78
C ARG A 12 5.10 -8.89 -15.05
N LEU A 13 5.30 -8.93 -13.74
CA LEU A 13 5.34 -7.77 -12.87
C LEU A 13 6.47 -6.81 -13.24
N MET A 14 7.70 -7.31 -13.45
CA MET A 14 8.82 -6.45 -13.85
C MET A 14 8.57 -5.77 -15.19
N VAL A 15 8.00 -6.51 -16.14
CA VAL A 15 7.66 -5.98 -17.48
C VAL A 15 6.60 -4.89 -17.35
N ILE A 16 5.56 -5.11 -16.55
CA ILE A 16 4.49 -4.15 -16.30
C ILE A 16 4.98 -2.93 -15.54
N THR A 17 5.81 -3.10 -14.51
CA THR A 17 6.40 -1.99 -13.77
C THR A 17 7.25 -1.11 -14.70
N CYS A 18 8.16 -1.69 -15.49
CA CYS A 18 8.93 -0.92 -16.47
C CYS A 18 8.03 -0.20 -17.48
N ILE A 19 6.99 -0.88 -17.98
CA ILE A 19 6.02 -0.34 -18.93
C ILE A 19 5.19 0.80 -18.29
N SER A 20 4.85 0.71 -17.00
CA SER A 20 4.11 1.72 -16.26
C SER A 20 4.97 2.94 -15.93
N GLU A 21 6.22 2.73 -15.53
CA GLU A 21 7.17 3.79 -15.19
C GLU A 21 7.49 4.68 -16.39
N VAL A 22 7.72 4.09 -17.58
CA VAL A 22 8.06 4.87 -18.79
C VAL A 22 6.86 5.70 -19.28
N LYS A 23 5.65 5.17 -19.16
CA LYS A 23 4.45 5.78 -19.78
C LYS A 23 3.74 6.77 -18.87
N MET A 24 3.74 6.56 -17.54
CA MET A 24 3.24 7.54 -16.57
C MET A 24 4.11 8.81 -16.51
N ILE A 25 5.43 8.72 -16.73
CA ILE A 25 6.32 9.89 -16.72
C ILE A 25 6.12 10.78 -17.96
N THR A 26 5.70 10.20 -19.09
CA THR A 26 5.76 10.85 -20.41
C THR A 26 4.41 11.35 -20.93
N THR A 27 3.28 11.04 -20.29
CA THR A 27 1.95 11.39 -20.81
C THR A 27 1.08 12.04 -19.71
N PRO A 28 0.43 13.19 -19.98
CA PRO A 28 -0.46 13.86 -19.03
C PRO A 28 -1.83 13.18 -18.86
N SER A 29 -2.15 12.16 -19.66
CA SER A 29 -3.37 11.34 -19.58
C SER A 29 -3.04 9.89 -19.26
N LEU A 30 -4.02 9.12 -18.77
CA LEU A 30 -3.84 7.68 -18.50
C LEU A 30 -3.27 6.99 -19.75
N PRO A 31 -2.12 6.30 -19.63
CA PRO A 31 -1.42 5.75 -20.78
C PRO A 31 -2.05 4.46 -21.32
N TYR A 32 -3.06 3.92 -20.62
CA TYR A 32 -3.83 2.72 -20.93
C TYR A 32 -5.32 2.96 -20.62
N ASN A 33 -6.19 2.08 -21.13
CA ASN A 33 -7.60 2.09 -20.74
C ASN A 33 -7.79 1.52 -19.32
N ASP A 34 -8.96 1.77 -18.74
CA ASP A 34 -9.26 1.47 -17.34
C ASP A 34 -9.07 -0.01 -17.01
N THR A 35 -9.55 -0.92 -17.86
CA THR A 35 -9.35 -2.38 -17.70
C THR A 35 -7.87 -2.76 -17.63
N THR A 36 -7.03 -2.18 -18.51
CA THR A 36 -5.58 -2.46 -18.48
C THR A 36 -4.94 -1.85 -17.24
N MET A 37 -5.41 -0.70 -16.78
CA MET A 37 -4.93 -0.06 -15.55
C MET A 37 -5.25 -0.93 -14.33
N GLU A 38 -6.47 -1.46 -14.24
CA GLU A 38 -6.88 -2.42 -13.20
C GLU A 38 -6.00 -3.67 -13.19
N GLU A 39 -5.76 -4.32 -14.34
CA GLU A 39 -4.87 -5.48 -14.43
C GLU A 39 -3.44 -5.16 -13.93
N ILE A 40 -2.93 -3.97 -14.26
CA ILE A 40 -1.61 -3.50 -13.82
C ILE A 40 -1.60 -3.32 -12.30
N PHE A 41 -2.68 -2.79 -11.73
CA PHE A 41 -2.84 -2.60 -10.31
C PHE A 41 -2.96 -3.89 -9.53
N GLU A 42 -3.77 -4.84 -9.99
CA GLU A 42 -3.85 -6.18 -9.40
C GLU A 42 -2.49 -6.86 -9.36
N LEU A 43 -1.74 -6.80 -10.47
CA LEU A 43 -0.41 -7.38 -10.54
C LEU A 43 0.54 -6.69 -9.56
N MET A 44 0.45 -5.36 -9.45
CA MET A 44 1.21 -4.59 -8.46
C MET A 44 0.90 -5.04 -7.04
N ILE A 45 -0.37 -5.17 -6.66
CA ILE A 45 -0.76 -5.62 -5.31
C ILE A 45 -0.32 -7.06 -5.05
N GLY A 46 -0.44 -7.95 -6.04
CA GLY A 46 0.07 -9.32 -5.99
C GLY A 46 1.58 -9.40 -5.75
N SER A 47 2.35 -8.35 -6.08
CA SER A 47 3.76 -8.29 -5.72
C SER A 47 4.03 -8.00 -4.25
N PHE A 48 3.16 -7.20 -3.63
CA PHE A 48 3.25 -6.85 -2.22
C PHE A 48 2.93 -8.07 -1.34
N GLN A 49 2.01 -8.92 -1.80
CA GLN A 49 1.70 -10.20 -1.14
C GLN A 49 2.91 -11.10 -0.95
N LYS A 50 3.99 -10.93 -1.71
CA LYS A 50 5.22 -11.73 -1.58
C LYS A 50 6.32 -11.03 -0.77
N LEU A 51 6.01 -9.91 -0.10
CA LEU A 51 6.95 -9.21 0.78
C LEU A 51 7.14 -9.91 2.13
N TRP A 52 6.30 -10.90 2.49
CA TRP A 52 6.51 -11.68 3.71
C TRP A 52 7.78 -12.55 3.64
N ASP A 53 8.14 -13.03 2.44
CA ASP A 53 9.32 -13.86 2.22
C ASP A 53 10.56 -12.99 1.97
N ILE A 54 11.19 -12.56 3.05
CA ILE A 54 12.41 -11.75 3.02
C ILE A 54 13.64 -12.53 2.50
N THR A 55 13.56 -13.86 2.47
CA THR A 55 14.65 -14.73 2.00
C THR A 55 14.63 -14.91 0.49
N ASN A 56 13.53 -14.51 -0.16
CA ASN A 56 13.34 -14.62 -1.59
C ASN A 56 14.43 -13.85 -2.36
N PRO A 57 15.08 -14.45 -3.39
CA PRO A 57 16.07 -13.75 -4.19
C PRO A 57 15.51 -12.53 -4.93
N TYR A 58 14.18 -12.45 -5.11
CA TYR A 58 13.50 -11.32 -5.72
C TYR A 58 12.99 -10.28 -4.72
N PHE A 59 13.16 -10.48 -3.40
CA PHE A 59 12.66 -9.58 -2.35
C PHE A 59 13.08 -8.13 -2.58
N GLY A 60 14.37 -7.88 -2.84
CA GLY A 60 14.87 -6.52 -3.10
C GLY A 60 14.24 -5.86 -4.33
N LYS A 61 13.83 -6.63 -5.35
CA LYS A 61 13.10 -6.09 -6.50
C LYS A 61 11.67 -5.71 -6.12
N ARG A 62 10.99 -6.51 -5.28
CA ARG A 62 9.65 -6.20 -4.76
C ARG A 62 9.65 -4.94 -3.91
N VAL A 63 10.66 -4.78 -3.04
CA VAL A 63 10.84 -3.56 -2.25
C VAL A 63 11.01 -2.33 -3.15
N LYS A 64 11.83 -2.43 -4.21
CA LYS A 64 11.96 -1.32 -5.18
C LYS A 64 10.65 -0.96 -5.86
N ILE A 65 9.80 -1.94 -6.17
CA ILE A 65 8.47 -1.69 -6.73
C ILE A 65 7.64 -0.89 -5.72
N LEU A 66 7.56 -1.34 -4.46
CA LEU A 66 6.87 -0.60 -3.40
C LEU A 66 7.41 0.83 -3.24
N GLU A 67 8.74 1.01 -3.21
CA GLU A 67 9.41 2.31 -3.11
C GLU A 67 9.10 3.24 -4.28
N ASN A 68 9.11 2.72 -5.51
CA ASN A 68 8.79 3.53 -6.69
C ASN A 68 7.34 4.00 -6.63
N ARG A 69 6.41 3.13 -6.20
CA ARG A 69 4.99 3.48 -6.07
C ARG A 69 4.74 4.56 -5.02
N ALA A 70 5.46 4.53 -3.91
CA ALA A 70 5.45 5.62 -2.94
C ALA A 70 5.93 6.95 -3.55
N LYS A 71 6.93 6.92 -4.44
CA LYS A 71 7.51 8.14 -5.04
C LYS A 71 6.66 8.76 -6.14
N VAL A 72 6.06 7.95 -7.01
CA VAL A 72 5.35 8.45 -8.20
C VAL A 72 3.86 8.72 -7.97
N ARG A 73 3.36 8.60 -6.72
CA ARG A 73 1.94 8.72 -6.35
C ARG A 73 1.00 7.91 -7.24
N SER A 74 1.45 6.74 -7.71
CA SER A 74 0.72 5.96 -8.71
C SER A 74 -0.53 5.24 -8.21
N CYS A 75 -0.91 5.48 -6.95
CA CYS A 75 -2.19 5.03 -6.43
C CYS A 75 -3.30 6.07 -6.71
N ILE A 76 -2.97 7.31 -7.12
CA ILE A 76 -3.96 8.33 -7.47
C ILE A 76 -4.86 7.88 -8.63
N PRO A 77 -4.34 7.30 -9.72
CA PRO A 77 -5.24 6.82 -10.76
C PRO A 77 -6.18 5.69 -10.33
N MET A 78 -5.90 4.97 -9.22
CA MET A 78 -6.89 4.04 -8.66
C MET A 78 -8.08 4.80 -8.05
N LEU A 79 -7.81 5.95 -7.44
CA LEU A 79 -8.84 6.85 -6.91
C LEU A 79 -9.67 7.46 -8.05
N ASP A 80 -9.01 7.92 -9.12
CA ASP A 80 -9.69 8.52 -10.28
C ASP A 80 -10.58 7.52 -11.04
N LEU A 81 -10.27 6.23 -10.95
CA LEU A 81 -11.02 5.13 -11.57
C LEU A 81 -12.04 4.49 -10.61
N ASP A 82 -12.24 5.05 -9.42
CA ASP A 82 -13.14 4.51 -8.38
C ASP A 82 -12.85 3.02 -8.04
N CYS A 83 -11.58 2.61 -8.10
CA CYS A 83 -11.13 1.25 -7.81
C CYS A 83 -10.95 0.99 -6.30
N ASP A 84 -11.98 1.29 -5.51
CA ASP A 84 -11.95 1.21 -4.05
C ASP A 84 -11.57 -0.18 -3.52
N ASP A 85 -12.03 -1.26 -4.17
CA ASP A 85 -11.69 -2.64 -3.80
C ASP A 85 -10.18 -2.91 -3.87
N LEU A 86 -9.49 -2.37 -4.89
CA LEU A 86 -8.04 -2.52 -5.03
C LEU A 86 -7.29 -1.71 -3.95
N ILE A 87 -7.84 -0.56 -3.56
CA ILE A 87 -7.30 0.26 -2.47
C ILE A 87 -7.42 -0.47 -1.14
N PHE A 88 -8.58 -1.06 -0.85
CA PHE A 88 -8.78 -1.87 0.34
C PHE A 88 -7.81 -3.05 0.37
N HIS A 89 -7.62 -3.69 -0.79
CA HIS A 89 -6.71 -4.80 -0.92
C HIS A 89 -5.25 -4.44 -0.64
N ILE A 90 -4.78 -3.23 -0.99
CA ILE A 90 -3.44 -2.75 -0.59
C ILE A 90 -3.29 -2.78 0.93
N PHE A 91 -4.27 -2.27 1.67
CA PHE A 91 -4.21 -2.18 3.13
C PHE A 91 -4.19 -3.57 3.76
N GLU A 92 -5.10 -4.44 3.33
CA GLU A 92 -5.16 -5.82 3.80
C GLU A 92 -3.83 -6.55 3.55
N VAL A 93 -3.29 -6.45 2.33
CA VAL A 93 -2.03 -7.10 1.97
C VAL A 93 -0.88 -6.59 2.83
N LEU A 94 -0.75 -5.27 3.01
CA LEU A 94 0.35 -4.70 3.79
C LEU A 94 0.27 -5.08 5.27
N PHE A 95 -0.94 -5.17 5.85
CA PHE A 95 -1.12 -5.66 7.22
C PHE A 95 -0.89 -7.16 7.39
N VAL A 96 -1.11 -7.96 6.34
CA VAL A 96 -0.83 -9.40 6.37
C VAL A 96 0.67 -9.69 6.22
N VAL A 97 1.38 -8.95 5.36
CA VAL A 97 2.78 -9.28 5.02
C VAL A 97 3.80 -8.64 5.94
N ILE A 98 3.44 -7.60 6.70
CA ILE A 98 4.34 -6.92 7.62
C ILE A 98 4.89 -7.93 8.66
N HIS A 99 6.21 -7.93 8.84
CA HIS A 99 6.89 -8.81 9.78
C HIS A 99 8.02 -8.08 10.51
N ASP A 100 8.39 -8.54 11.71
CA ASP A 100 9.44 -7.93 12.53
C ASP A 100 10.79 -7.86 11.82
N ASP A 101 11.09 -8.85 10.97
CA ASP A 101 12.34 -8.91 10.19
C ASP A 101 12.42 -7.89 9.05
N HIS A 102 11.34 -7.18 8.73
CA HIS A 102 11.42 -6.08 7.77
C HIS A 102 12.33 -4.98 8.30
N SER A 103 13.16 -4.39 7.43
CA SER A 103 13.93 -3.22 7.85
C SER A 103 13.01 -2.03 8.15
N LYS A 104 13.47 -1.10 9.00
CA LYS A 104 12.75 0.15 9.28
C LYS A 104 12.37 0.91 8.01
N ASN A 105 13.25 0.92 6.99
CA ASN A 105 12.97 1.57 5.71
C ASN A 105 11.74 0.99 5.03
N ILE A 106 11.63 -0.34 4.95
CA ILE A 106 10.50 -1.02 4.31
C ILE A 106 9.19 -0.64 5.02
N ARG A 107 9.20 -0.63 6.36
CA ARG A 107 8.03 -0.21 7.14
C ARG A 107 7.60 1.22 6.85
N VAL A 108 8.56 2.15 6.76
CA VAL A 108 8.28 3.55 6.41
C VAL A 108 7.71 3.66 4.99
N VAL A 109 8.21 2.86 4.05
CA VAL A 109 7.68 2.84 2.68
C VAL A 109 6.23 2.30 2.67
N MET A 110 5.94 1.23 3.39
CA MET A 110 4.56 0.71 3.55
C MET A 110 3.63 1.78 4.12
N GLN A 111 4.04 2.46 5.19
CA GLN A 111 3.29 3.59 5.77
C GLN A 111 3.06 4.68 4.73
N THR A 112 4.10 5.06 3.97
CA THR A 112 4.00 6.13 2.97
C THR A 112 2.99 5.79 1.88
N VAL A 113 2.97 4.54 1.39
CA VAL A 113 1.98 4.10 0.38
C VAL A 113 0.56 4.19 0.93
N MET A 114 0.31 3.67 2.13
CA MET A 114 -1.01 3.71 2.77
C MET A 114 -1.46 5.15 3.05
N SER A 115 -0.57 5.99 3.56
CA SER A 115 -0.84 7.39 3.86
C SER A 115 -1.13 8.23 2.61
N LEU A 116 -0.44 7.95 1.50
CA LEU A 116 -0.70 8.62 0.22
C LEU A 116 -2.14 8.40 -0.22
N VAL A 117 -2.61 7.14 -0.20
CA VAL A 117 -3.96 6.81 -0.63
C VAL A 117 -5.01 7.53 0.25
N LEU A 118 -4.84 7.49 1.57
CA LEU A 118 -5.79 8.15 2.50
C LEU A 118 -5.84 9.67 2.36
N ASN A 119 -4.70 10.31 2.12
CA ASN A 119 -4.65 11.76 2.02
C ASN A 119 -5.25 12.28 0.71
N GLU A 120 -5.18 11.49 -0.36
CA GLU A 120 -5.69 11.85 -1.68
C GLU A 120 -7.21 11.59 -1.82
N HIS A 121 -7.80 10.66 -1.05
CA HIS A 121 -9.26 10.54 -0.96
C HIS A 121 -9.89 11.85 -0.47
N GLU A 122 -11.04 12.29 -1.01
CA GLU A 122 -11.79 13.43 -0.44
C GLU A 122 -12.35 13.10 0.95
N ALA A 123 -12.99 11.94 1.07
CA ALA A 123 -13.47 11.34 2.31
C ALA A 123 -13.07 9.86 2.33
N PRO A 124 -12.27 9.40 3.31
CA PRO A 124 -11.88 8.00 3.38
C PRO A 124 -13.10 7.08 3.58
N PRO A 125 -13.28 6.02 2.76
CA PRO A 125 -14.33 5.04 2.97
C PRO A 125 -14.27 4.41 4.37
N GLN A 126 -15.44 4.14 4.95
CA GLN A 126 -15.55 3.55 6.30
C GLN A 126 -14.80 2.21 6.42
N HIS A 127 -14.73 1.45 5.33
CA HIS A 127 -14.02 0.18 5.30
C HIS A 127 -12.50 0.35 5.53
N LEU A 128 -11.86 1.35 4.91
CA LEU A 128 -10.45 1.68 5.17
C LEU A 128 -10.22 2.08 6.63
N LEU A 129 -11.14 2.86 7.20
CA LEU A 129 -11.08 3.24 8.61
C LEU A 129 -11.16 2.00 9.50
N SER A 130 -12.04 1.05 9.19
CA SER A 130 -12.16 -0.20 9.94
C SER A 130 -10.92 -1.09 9.84
N ILE A 131 -10.26 -1.16 8.67
CA ILE A 131 -8.99 -1.88 8.53
C ILE A 131 -7.90 -1.24 9.39
N LEU A 132 -7.82 0.10 9.41
CA LEU A 132 -6.88 0.81 10.29
C LEU A 132 -7.21 0.62 11.78
N GLU A 133 -8.48 0.69 12.15
CA GLU A 133 -8.95 0.44 13.52
C GLU A 133 -8.56 -0.97 13.98
N GLU A 134 -8.69 -1.99 13.11
CA GLU A 134 -8.23 -3.36 13.38
C GLU A 134 -6.73 -3.40 13.69
N GLY A 135 -5.91 -2.77 12.85
CA GLY A 135 -4.47 -2.70 13.06
C GLY A 135 -4.07 -2.00 14.37
N MET A 136 -4.94 -1.13 14.91
CA MET A 136 -4.74 -0.40 16.17
C MET A 136 -5.24 -1.13 17.42
N ARG A 137 -5.87 -2.31 17.28
CA ARG A 137 -6.37 -3.07 18.43
C ARG A 137 -5.25 -3.65 19.30
N GLN A 138 -5.61 -4.06 20.51
CA GLN A 138 -4.65 -4.65 21.47
C GLN A 138 -4.24 -6.07 21.05
N GLU A 139 -5.11 -6.76 20.32
CA GLU A 139 -4.91 -8.10 19.80
C GLU A 139 -3.99 -8.13 18.57
N ALA A 140 -3.75 -6.97 17.93
CA ALA A 140 -2.82 -6.85 16.82
C ALA A 140 -1.38 -7.07 17.29
N SER A 141 -0.55 -7.65 16.41
CA SER A 141 0.88 -7.78 16.69
C SER A 141 1.53 -6.40 16.87
N CYS A 142 2.64 -6.31 17.61
CA CYS A 142 3.33 -5.04 17.82
C CYS A 142 3.74 -4.39 16.47
N ILE A 143 4.19 -5.19 15.49
CA ILE A 143 4.58 -4.67 14.18
C ILE A 143 3.39 -4.17 13.35
N THR A 144 2.25 -4.87 13.39
CA THR A 144 0.97 -4.43 12.78
C THR A 144 0.51 -3.12 13.41
N HIS A 145 0.55 -3.04 14.75
CA HIS A 145 0.16 -1.84 15.49
C HIS A 145 1.05 -0.64 15.16
N MET A 146 2.37 -0.84 15.07
CA MET A 146 3.31 0.22 14.66
C MET A 146 3.06 0.69 13.22
N LEU A 147 2.72 -0.22 12.30
CA LEU A 147 2.36 0.13 10.93
C LEU A 147 1.10 1.01 10.94
N ALA A 148 0.01 0.55 11.58
CA ALA A 148 -1.26 1.27 11.66
C ALA A 148 -1.09 2.66 12.32
N LYS A 149 -0.39 2.72 13.46
CA LYS A 149 -0.14 3.96 14.18
C LYS A 149 0.63 4.95 13.32
N GLY A 150 1.68 4.49 12.63
CA GLY A 150 2.45 5.37 11.75
C GLY A 150 1.63 5.95 10.58
N VAL A 151 0.68 5.19 10.04
CA VAL A 151 -0.26 5.69 9.02
C VAL A 151 -1.21 6.73 9.63
N VAL A 152 -1.79 6.45 10.80
CA VAL A 152 -2.69 7.38 11.50
C VAL A 152 -1.98 8.70 11.84
N ASP A 153 -0.74 8.64 12.32
CA ASP A 153 0.06 9.81 12.65
C ASP A 153 0.34 10.67 11.40
N GLN A 154 0.75 10.03 10.29
CA GLN A 154 1.01 10.69 9.00
C GLN A 154 -0.25 11.30 8.37
N CYS A 155 -1.41 10.69 8.59
CA CYS A 155 -2.70 11.16 8.10
C CYS A 155 -3.52 11.92 9.15
N SER A 156 -2.93 12.33 10.26
CA SER A 156 -3.67 12.87 11.41
C SER A 156 -4.58 14.05 11.06
N ASN A 157 -4.14 14.96 10.19
CA ASN A 157 -4.98 16.09 9.75
C ASN A 157 -6.21 15.65 8.95
N LYS A 158 -6.10 14.56 8.18
CA LYS A 158 -7.20 13.96 7.43
C LYS A 158 -8.12 13.15 8.32
N LEU A 159 -7.56 12.36 9.24
CA LEU A 159 -8.27 11.35 10.01
C LEU A 159 -8.87 11.85 11.33
N LYS A 160 -8.39 12.98 11.89
CA LYS A 160 -8.90 13.56 13.14
C LYS A 160 -10.43 13.63 13.20
N THR A 161 -11.08 14.05 12.12
CA THR A 161 -12.55 14.21 12.06
C THR A 161 -13.30 12.89 11.97
N TYR A 162 -12.65 11.84 11.45
CA TYR A 162 -13.28 10.52 11.25
C TYR A 162 -13.04 9.58 12.44
N MET A 163 -11.88 9.70 13.09
CA MET A 163 -11.51 8.85 14.23
C MET A 163 -11.90 9.46 15.58
N ALA A 164 -12.03 10.79 15.70
CA ALA A 164 -12.49 11.43 16.95
C ALA A 164 -13.99 11.27 17.22
N ALA A 165 -14.77 10.79 16.25
CA ALA A 165 -16.19 10.45 16.44
C ALA A 165 -16.43 9.28 17.41
N LYS A 166 -15.36 8.63 17.90
CA LYS A 166 -15.37 7.63 18.98
C LYS A 166 -14.27 8.00 20.00
N SER A 167 -14.60 8.62 21.13
CA SER A 167 -13.64 9.08 22.16
C SER A 167 -12.86 7.94 22.84
N PRO A 168 -11.91 8.28 23.75
CA PRO A 168 -10.52 8.67 23.52
C PRO A 168 -9.57 7.47 23.64
N MET A 169 -8.55 7.38 22.77
CA MET A 169 -7.46 6.44 22.96
C MET A 169 -6.67 6.81 24.23
N LYS A 170 -6.67 5.91 25.22
CA LYS A 170 -5.68 5.96 26.30
C LYS A 170 -4.32 5.67 25.69
N GLU A 171 -3.46 6.67 25.66
CA GLU A 171 -2.02 6.42 25.58
C GLU A 171 -1.62 5.65 26.83
N GLU A 172 -1.13 4.41 26.68
CA GLU A 172 -0.19 3.79 27.62
C GLU A 172 0.32 2.46 27.07
N GLY A 173 1.65 2.28 27.12
CA GLY A 173 2.34 1.02 26.82
C GLY A 173 3.21 1.07 25.57
N SER A 174 4.42 1.61 25.71
CA SER A 174 5.43 1.59 24.64
C SER A 174 5.84 0.15 24.31
N CYS A 175 5.66 -0.27 23.06
CA CYS A 175 6.47 -1.34 22.49
C CYS A 175 7.84 -0.71 22.14
N LEU A 176 8.72 -0.62 23.14
CA LEU A 176 10.14 -0.34 22.96
C LEU A 176 10.85 -1.69 22.91
N GLN A 177 11.31 -2.08 21.71
CA GLN A 177 12.71 -2.40 21.40
C GLN A 177 12.86 -2.71 19.91
#